data_AF-A0A6I5ETH7-F1
#
_entry.id   AF-A0A6I5ETH7-F1
#
_cell.length_a   1.000
_cell.length_b   1.000
_cell.length_c   1.000
_cell.angle_alpha   90.00
_cell.angle_beta   90.00
_cell.angle_gamma   90.00
#
_symmetry.space_group_name_H-M   'P 1'
#
loop_
_entity.id
_entity.type
_entity.pdbx_description
1 polymer ?
#
loop_
_entity_poly.entity_id
_entity_poly.type
_entity_poly.pdbx_seq_one_letter_code
_entity_poly.pdbx_strand_id
1 'polypeptide(L)'
;MRRLLPLTPLLLVTVGCGLLSQSAESAAADAAREVAGKAGERLHSQRPRTAEEVGRSASGIDGVTVMQVKGASTHDGDGIDLVVRTSGSAYGQRRDHEPVTVVRCFSLRVSPRSEWGEEPQATTCPDSPPLTFAPPPEPPRLPYEELRAKLPRVPAGGQVDEAGIRRTLATLDMDRAIRTEVRADGGRVGILMSLKGNGYDPQDCLVAHVRPGTTEVWVPSRIQRMPGEGGCSIGNALEPSAPPH
;
A
#
# COMPACT_ATOMS: atom_id res chain seq x y z
N MET A 1 -78.83 -39.85 33.48
CA MET A 1 -77.72 -40.78 33.80
C MET A 1 -76.68 -40.70 32.69
N ARG A 2 -75.39 -40.61 33.07
CA ARG A 2 -74.17 -40.72 32.23
C ARG A 2 -73.99 -39.72 31.07
N ARG A 3 -73.22 -38.66 31.31
CA ARG A 3 -72.47 -37.91 30.28
C ARG A 3 -71.01 -38.33 30.37
N LEU A 4 -70.50 -38.96 29.32
CA LEU A 4 -69.11 -39.36 29.13
C LEU A 4 -68.34 -38.18 28.52
N LEU A 5 -67.26 -37.74 29.19
CA LEU A 5 -66.21 -36.91 28.59
C LEU A 5 -65.22 -37.83 27.84
N PRO A 6 -64.78 -37.47 26.63
CA PRO A 6 -63.48 -37.88 26.13
C PRO A 6 -62.47 -36.73 26.15
N LEU A 7 -61.27 -37.08 26.62
CA LEU A 7 -60.04 -36.29 26.62
C LEU A 7 -59.62 -35.92 25.18
N THR A 8 -59.25 -34.65 24.99
CA THR A 8 -58.54 -34.14 23.80
C THR A 8 -57.03 -34.19 24.07
N PRO A 9 -56.20 -34.87 23.26
CA PRO A 9 -54.75 -34.73 23.37
C PRO A 9 -54.27 -33.50 22.57
N LEU A 10 -53.52 -32.65 23.25
CA LEU A 10 -52.77 -31.51 22.72
C LEU A 10 -51.67 -32.04 21.77
N LEU A 11 -51.81 -31.81 20.46
CA LEU A 11 -50.72 -32.01 19.50
C LEU A 11 -49.80 -30.79 19.53
N LEU A 12 -48.69 -30.91 20.27
CA LEU A 12 -47.56 -30.00 20.22
C LEU A 12 -46.81 -30.20 18.89
N VAL A 13 -47.04 -29.31 17.93
CA VAL A 13 -46.19 -29.16 16.74
C VAL A 13 -44.89 -28.49 17.21
N THR A 14 -43.86 -29.29 17.48
CA THR A 14 -42.49 -28.80 17.61
C THR A 14 -41.98 -28.46 16.22
N VAL A 15 -42.06 -27.17 15.86
CA VAL A 15 -41.27 -26.63 14.75
C VAL A 15 -39.82 -26.71 15.20
N GLY A 16 -39.14 -27.81 14.82
CA GLY A 16 -37.70 -27.93 14.97
C GLY A 16 -37.04 -26.84 14.14
N CYS A 17 -36.62 -25.75 14.79
CA CYS A 17 -35.61 -24.86 14.24
C CYS A 17 -34.34 -25.69 14.03
N GLY A 18 -34.16 -26.16 12.80
CA GLY A 18 -32.91 -26.76 12.36
C GLY A 18 -31.81 -25.71 12.48
N LEU A 19 -30.99 -25.84 13.52
CA LEU A 19 -29.60 -25.40 13.50
C LEU A 19 -28.93 -26.16 12.35
N LEU A 20 -28.99 -25.59 11.14
CA LEU A 20 -28.25 -26.08 9.99
C LEU A 20 -26.77 -26.02 10.37
N SER A 21 -26.19 -27.16 10.73
CA SER A 21 -24.78 -27.26 11.03
C SER A 21 -24.02 -26.94 9.75
N GLN A 22 -23.21 -25.88 9.78
CA GLN A 22 -22.36 -25.48 8.65
C GLN A 22 -21.47 -26.67 8.26
N SER A 23 -21.41 -27.01 6.96
CA SER A 23 -20.56 -28.10 6.49
C SER A 23 -19.08 -27.67 6.54
N ALA A 24 -18.17 -28.65 6.65
CA ALA A 24 -16.73 -28.39 6.57
C ALA A 24 -16.38 -27.66 5.26
N GLU A 25 -17.03 -28.02 4.15
CA GLU A 25 -16.84 -27.38 2.85
C GLU A 25 -17.29 -25.91 2.84
N SER A 26 -18.44 -25.57 3.44
CA SER A 26 -18.91 -24.19 3.47
C SER A 26 -18.07 -23.34 4.42
N ALA A 27 -17.66 -23.88 5.56
CA ALA A 27 -16.72 -23.23 6.46
C ALA A 27 -15.35 -23.00 5.78
N ALA A 28 -14.85 -23.97 5.01
CA ALA A 28 -13.62 -23.83 4.25
C ALA A 28 -13.76 -22.78 3.13
N ALA A 29 -14.93 -22.68 2.50
CA ALA A 29 -15.21 -21.65 1.49
C ALA A 29 -15.26 -20.24 2.09
N ASP A 30 -15.81 -20.11 3.30
CA ASP A 30 -15.82 -18.84 4.04
C ASP A 30 -14.40 -18.45 4.47
N ALA A 31 -13.58 -19.40 4.92
CA ALA A 31 -12.17 -19.16 5.19
C ALA A 31 -11.41 -18.70 3.93
N ALA A 32 -11.71 -19.28 2.76
CA ALA A 32 -11.13 -18.83 1.49
C ALA A 32 -11.56 -17.39 1.14
N ARG A 33 -12.83 -17.04 1.41
CA ARG A 33 -13.35 -15.68 1.23
C ARG A 33 -12.69 -14.69 2.18
N GLU A 34 -12.45 -15.07 3.43
CA GLU A 34 -11.76 -14.23 4.42
C GLU A 34 -10.35 -13.84 3.94
N VAL A 35 -9.60 -14.78 3.35
CA VAL A 35 -8.29 -14.49 2.74
C VAL A 35 -8.43 -13.46 1.61
N ALA A 36 -9.43 -13.60 0.75
CA ALA A 36 -9.70 -12.62 -0.31
C ALA A 36 -10.13 -11.25 0.25
N GLY A 37 -10.88 -11.22 1.36
CA GLY A 37 -11.30 -9.99 2.04
C GLY A 37 -10.11 -9.23 2.60
N LYS A 38 -9.21 -9.92 3.31
CA LYS A 38 -7.94 -9.35 3.79
C LYS A 38 -7.08 -8.82 2.65
N ALA A 39 -7.11 -9.46 1.49
CA ALA A 39 -6.44 -8.97 0.30
C ALA A 39 -7.04 -7.63 -0.18
N GLY A 40 -8.37 -7.52 -0.24
CA GLY A 40 -9.08 -6.27 -0.55
C GLY A 40 -8.73 -5.15 0.44
N GLU A 41 -8.77 -5.42 1.74
CA GLU A 41 -8.40 -4.48 2.80
C GLU A 41 -6.95 -3.98 2.64
N ARG A 42 -6.00 -4.90 2.39
CA ARG A 42 -4.59 -4.56 2.19
C ARG A 42 -4.40 -3.66 0.97
N LEU A 43 -5.06 -3.98 -0.13
CA LEU A 43 -5.02 -3.18 -1.37
C LEU A 43 -5.62 -1.79 -1.15
N HIS A 44 -6.74 -1.70 -0.44
CA HIS A 44 -7.33 -0.42 -0.05
C HIS A 44 -6.36 0.43 0.79
N SER A 45 -5.65 -0.16 1.75
CA SER A 45 -4.66 0.53 2.57
C SER A 45 -3.42 0.97 1.79
N GLN A 46 -2.92 0.15 0.86
CA GLN A 46 -1.72 0.46 0.08
C GLN A 46 -1.97 1.48 -1.05
N ARG A 47 -3.21 1.62 -1.51
CA ARG A 47 -3.62 2.54 -2.58
C ARG A 47 -2.77 2.46 -3.86
N PRO A 48 -2.56 1.25 -4.44
CA PRO A 48 -1.92 1.12 -5.74
C PRO A 48 -2.71 1.91 -6.80
N ARG A 49 -2.02 2.36 -7.84
CA ARG A 49 -2.56 3.22 -8.89
C ARG A 49 -2.79 2.48 -10.20
N THR A 50 -1.91 1.56 -10.55
CA THR A 50 -1.93 0.87 -11.84
C THR A 50 -2.34 -0.60 -11.70
N ALA A 51 -2.77 -1.22 -12.80
CA ALA A 51 -3.08 -2.64 -12.86
C ALA A 51 -1.90 -3.52 -12.43
N GLU A 52 -0.69 -3.13 -12.82
CA GLU A 52 0.54 -3.83 -12.47
C GLU A 52 0.86 -3.70 -10.98
N GLU A 53 0.69 -2.51 -10.38
CA GLU A 53 0.85 -2.31 -8.95
C GLU A 53 -0.19 -3.10 -8.14
N VAL A 54 -1.47 -3.08 -8.55
CA VAL A 54 -2.54 -3.87 -7.90
C VAL A 54 -2.19 -5.36 -7.93
N GLY A 55 -1.87 -5.88 -9.12
CA GLY A 55 -1.54 -7.29 -9.29
C GLY A 55 -0.30 -7.71 -8.51
N ARG A 56 0.76 -6.90 -8.54
CA ARG A 56 1.98 -7.11 -7.76
C ARG A 56 1.71 -7.11 -6.27
N SER A 57 1.02 -6.09 -5.75
CA SER A 57 0.65 -5.98 -4.34
C SER A 57 -0.17 -7.19 -3.89
N ALA A 58 -1.18 -7.59 -4.68
CA ALA A 58 -2.02 -8.75 -4.37
C ALA A 58 -1.23 -10.07 -4.38
N SER A 59 -0.30 -10.24 -5.34
CA SER A 59 0.54 -11.43 -5.43
C SER A 59 1.51 -11.60 -4.27
N GLY A 60 1.82 -10.50 -3.56
CA GLY A 60 2.64 -10.53 -2.34
C GLY A 60 1.85 -10.83 -1.06
N ILE A 61 0.56 -11.16 -1.15
CA ILE A 61 -0.28 -11.49 0.00
C ILE A 61 -0.34 -13.01 0.15
N ASP A 62 -0.02 -13.49 1.35
CA ASP A 62 -0.02 -14.92 1.65
C ASP A 62 -1.40 -15.55 1.38
N GLY A 63 -1.40 -16.68 0.67
CA GLY A 63 -2.62 -17.41 0.32
C GLY A 63 -3.40 -16.83 -0.88
N VAL A 64 -2.87 -15.81 -1.55
CA VAL A 64 -3.49 -15.18 -2.73
C VAL A 64 -2.74 -15.56 -4.00
N THR A 65 -3.46 -16.07 -4.99
CA THR A 65 -2.98 -16.24 -6.35
C THR A 65 -3.77 -15.32 -7.29
N VAL A 66 -3.11 -14.42 -7.99
CA VAL A 66 -3.78 -13.53 -8.95
C VAL A 66 -4.07 -14.29 -10.23
N MET A 67 -5.34 -14.36 -10.63
CA MET A 67 -5.77 -15.06 -11.84
C MET A 67 -6.03 -14.11 -13.01
N GLN A 68 -6.50 -12.90 -12.73
CA GLN A 68 -6.82 -11.91 -13.76
C GLN A 68 -6.80 -10.50 -13.19
N VAL A 69 -6.34 -9.53 -13.99
CA VAL A 69 -6.44 -8.09 -13.71
C VAL A 69 -7.07 -7.41 -14.92
N LYS A 70 -8.09 -6.57 -14.72
CA LYS A 70 -8.73 -5.76 -15.76
C LYS A 70 -8.84 -4.29 -15.32
N GLY A 71 -8.73 -3.38 -16.28
CA GLY A 71 -8.62 -1.94 -16.03
C GLY A 71 -7.17 -1.47 -16.13
N ALA A 72 -6.96 -0.18 -16.35
CA ALA A 72 -5.63 0.41 -16.48
C ALA A 72 -5.16 1.11 -15.20
N SER A 73 -6.08 1.84 -14.56
CA SER A 73 -5.81 2.69 -13.39
C SER A 73 -6.97 2.59 -12.40
N THR A 74 -6.67 2.67 -11.10
CA THR A 74 -7.69 2.67 -10.05
C THR A 74 -8.61 3.88 -10.12
N HIS A 75 -8.19 4.97 -10.79
CA HIS A 75 -8.95 6.21 -10.90
C HIS A 75 -9.77 6.32 -12.19
N ASP A 76 -9.68 5.33 -13.08
CA ASP A 76 -10.34 5.36 -14.38
C ASP A 76 -11.63 4.54 -14.31
N GLY A 77 -12.76 5.13 -14.71
CA GLY A 77 -14.05 4.44 -14.74
C GLY A 77 -14.44 3.83 -13.38
N ASP A 78 -14.57 2.51 -13.35
CA ASP A 78 -14.88 1.70 -12.16
C ASP A 78 -13.64 1.24 -11.37
N GLY A 79 -12.44 1.61 -11.84
CA GLY A 79 -11.16 1.21 -11.25
C GLY A 79 -10.60 -0.08 -11.87
N ILE A 80 -9.96 -0.89 -11.03
CA ILE A 80 -9.34 -2.15 -11.43
C ILE A 80 -10.11 -3.32 -10.83
N ASP A 81 -10.56 -4.23 -11.68
CA ASP A 81 -11.17 -5.50 -11.26
C ASP A 81 -10.09 -6.59 -11.24
N LEU A 82 -10.01 -7.30 -10.11
CA LEU A 82 -9.03 -8.33 -9.82
C LEU A 82 -9.75 -9.64 -9.52
N VAL A 83 -9.40 -10.73 -10.19
CA VAL A 83 -9.84 -12.07 -9.80
C VAL A 83 -8.69 -12.77 -9.08
N VAL A 84 -8.92 -13.12 -7.82
CA VAL A 84 -7.97 -13.88 -7.00
C VAL A 84 -8.47 -15.28 -6.75
N ARG A 85 -7.56 -16.24 -6.74
CA ARG A 85 -7.78 -17.61 -6.29
C ARG A 85 -7.18 -17.75 -4.90
N THR A 86 -7.98 -18.19 -3.95
CA THR A 86 -7.58 -18.41 -2.56
C THR A 86 -7.95 -19.82 -2.14
N SER A 87 -7.27 -20.32 -1.11
CA SER A 87 -7.59 -21.58 -0.46
C SER A 87 -8.03 -21.34 0.97
N GLY A 88 -9.06 -22.05 1.42
CA GLY A 88 -9.49 -22.06 2.81
C GLY A 88 -9.63 -23.49 3.30
N SER A 89 -9.42 -23.70 4.59
CA SER A 89 -9.51 -25.02 5.22
C SER A 89 -10.35 -24.96 6.48
N ALA A 90 -11.20 -25.96 6.69
CA ALA A 90 -11.98 -26.10 7.91
C ALA A 90 -12.17 -27.56 8.29
N TYR A 91 -12.32 -27.81 9.59
CA TYR A 91 -12.66 -29.14 10.11
C TYR A 91 -14.17 -29.31 10.14
N GLY A 92 -14.66 -30.51 9.82
CA GLY A 92 -16.07 -30.85 10.04
C GLY A 92 -16.39 -31.06 11.52
N GLN A 93 -17.68 -31.17 11.85
CA GLN A 93 -18.07 -31.41 13.24
C GLN A 93 -17.69 -32.82 13.70
N ARG A 94 -16.91 -32.87 14.79
CA ARG A 94 -16.73 -34.00 15.73
C ARG A 94 -16.58 -35.38 15.07
N ARG A 95 -15.60 -35.55 14.17
CA ARG A 95 -14.88 -36.82 13.86
C ARG A 95 -13.88 -36.75 12.71
N ASP A 96 -13.82 -35.64 11.98
CA ASP A 96 -12.84 -35.50 10.91
C ASP A 96 -11.46 -35.18 11.49
N HIS A 97 -10.50 -36.08 11.29
CA HIS A 97 -9.10 -35.88 11.69
C HIS A 97 -8.32 -35.03 10.69
N GLU A 98 -8.84 -34.88 9.47
CA GLU A 98 -8.22 -34.11 8.39
C GLU A 98 -9.11 -32.93 8.02
N PRO A 99 -8.53 -31.72 7.82
CA PRO A 99 -9.30 -30.56 7.39
C PRO A 99 -9.73 -30.70 5.93
N VAL A 100 -10.93 -30.24 5.61
CA VAL A 100 -11.38 -30.07 4.23
C VAL A 100 -10.80 -28.77 3.70
N THR A 101 -9.99 -28.85 2.65
CA THR A 101 -9.46 -27.69 1.93
C THR A 101 -10.25 -27.45 0.65
N VAL A 102 -10.69 -26.22 0.44
CA VAL A 102 -11.31 -25.81 -0.81
C VAL A 102 -10.52 -24.68 -1.45
N VAL A 103 -10.53 -24.67 -2.79
CA VAL A 103 -9.99 -23.58 -3.59
C VAL A 103 -11.14 -22.87 -4.28
N ARG A 104 -11.21 -21.54 -4.17
CA ARG A 104 -12.27 -20.71 -4.74
C ARG A 104 -11.69 -19.44 -5.34
N CYS A 105 -12.41 -18.84 -6.28
CA CYS A 105 -12.05 -17.55 -6.85
C CYS A 105 -13.03 -16.47 -6.41
N PHE A 106 -12.49 -15.27 -6.21
CA PHE A 106 -13.22 -14.11 -5.78
C PHE A 106 -12.84 -12.91 -6.64
N SER A 107 -13.83 -12.08 -6.96
CA SER A 107 -13.64 -10.79 -7.60
C SER A 107 -13.50 -9.71 -6.54
N LEU A 108 -12.48 -8.88 -6.70
CA LEU A 108 -12.18 -7.71 -5.88
C LEU A 108 -12.14 -6.49 -6.80
N ARG A 109 -12.62 -5.36 -6.31
CA ARG A 109 -12.51 -4.07 -7.00
C ARG A 109 -11.59 -3.15 -6.23
N VAL A 110 -10.65 -2.54 -6.94
CA VAL A 110 -9.73 -1.55 -6.39
C VAL A 110 -9.99 -0.22 -7.06
N SER A 111 -10.65 0.68 -6.33
CA SER A 111 -10.92 2.04 -6.77
C SER A 111 -10.93 2.99 -5.56
N PRO A 112 -10.77 4.31 -5.76
CA PRO A 112 -11.00 5.30 -4.72
C PRO A 112 -12.43 5.31 -4.14
N ARG A 113 -13.39 4.70 -4.85
CA ARG A 113 -14.79 4.58 -4.41
C ARG A 113 -15.07 3.28 -3.66
N SER A 114 -14.15 2.33 -3.68
CA SER A 114 -14.28 1.05 -2.98
C SER A 114 -14.15 1.26 -1.48
N GLU A 115 -14.96 0.54 -0.71
CA GLU A 115 -14.95 0.65 0.75
C GLU A 115 -13.93 -0.30 1.37
N TRP A 116 -13.38 0.10 2.51
CA TRP A 116 -12.55 -0.82 3.29
C TRP A 116 -13.43 -1.93 3.86
N GLY A 117 -13.01 -3.19 3.67
CA GLY A 117 -13.78 -4.36 4.11
C GLY A 117 -14.94 -4.74 3.18
N GLU A 118 -14.99 -4.20 1.96
CA GLU A 118 -15.97 -4.63 0.95
C GLU A 118 -15.87 -6.14 0.70
N GLU A 119 -17.01 -6.85 0.80
CA GLU A 119 -17.02 -8.31 0.73
C GLU A 119 -16.64 -8.82 -0.67
N PRO A 120 -15.68 -9.78 -0.78
CA PRO A 120 -15.31 -10.38 -2.06
C PRO A 120 -16.45 -11.16 -2.69
N GLN A 121 -16.73 -10.89 -3.97
CA GLN A 121 -17.78 -11.59 -4.70
C GLN A 121 -17.25 -12.93 -5.23
N ALA A 122 -17.91 -14.04 -4.88
CA ALA A 122 -17.54 -15.35 -5.43
C ALA A 122 -17.71 -15.37 -6.95
N THR A 123 -16.72 -15.89 -7.67
CA THR A 123 -16.74 -15.96 -9.13
C THR A 123 -16.13 -17.27 -9.63
N THR A 124 -16.31 -17.54 -10.92
CA THR A 124 -15.69 -18.70 -11.56
C THR A 124 -14.20 -18.44 -11.73
N CYS A 125 -13.36 -19.43 -11.41
CA CYS A 125 -11.93 -19.33 -11.65
C CYS A 125 -11.66 -19.28 -13.16
N PRO A 126 -10.95 -18.25 -13.66
CA PRO A 126 -10.50 -18.23 -15.04
C PRO A 126 -9.64 -19.46 -15.36
N ASP A 127 -9.80 -20.01 -16.56
CA ASP A 127 -9.00 -21.15 -17.05
C ASP A 127 -7.55 -20.76 -17.38
N SER A 128 -7.23 -19.47 -17.38
CA SER A 128 -5.88 -18.97 -17.65
C SER A 128 -4.92 -19.32 -16.50
N PRO A 129 -3.62 -19.50 -16.81
CA PRO A 129 -2.59 -19.63 -15.77
C PRO A 129 -2.59 -18.43 -14.81
N PRO A 130 -2.13 -18.61 -13.56
CA PRO A 130 -1.86 -17.50 -12.66
C PRO A 130 -0.96 -16.44 -13.27
N LEU A 131 -1.25 -15.18 -12.97
CA LEU A 131 -0.42 -14.06 -13.37
C LEU A 131 0.79 -13.93 -12.45
N THR A 132 1.93 -13.55 -13.03
CA THR A 132 3.17 -13.25 -12.31
C THR A 132 3.56 -11.81 -12.56
N PHE A 133 4.06 -11.13 -11.52
CA PHE A 133 4.46 -9.72 -11.60
C PHE A 133 5.95 -9.60 -11.28
N ALA A 134 6.65 -8.78 -12.06
CA ALA A 134 8.03 -8.41 -11.74
C ALA A 134 8.09 -7.68 -10.39
N PRO A 135 9.21 -7.71 -9.65
CA PRO A 135 9.36 -6.87 -8.46
C PRO A 135 9.17 -5.37 -8.80
N PRO A 136 8.86 -4.52 -7.81
CA PRO A 136 8.81 -3.08 -8.05
C PRO A 136 10.15 -2.59 -8.63
N PRO A 137 10.15 -1.61 -9.55
CA PRO A 137 11.39 -1.01 -10.00
C PRO A 137 12.12 -0.37 -8.80
N GLU A 138 13.44 -0.54 -8.73
CA GLU A 138 14.25 0.14 -7.71
C GLU A 138 14.15 1.66 -7.93
N PRO A 139 13.85 2.46 -6.88
CA PRO A 139 13.82 3.91 -7.02
C PRO A 139 15.20 4.43 -7.42
N PRO A 140 15.28 5.49 -8.25
CA PRO A 140 16.56 6.04 -8.66
C PRO A 140 17.30 6.59 -7.43
N ARG A 141 18.63 6.45 -7.43
CA ARG A 141 19.44 6.86 -6.29
C ARG A 141 19.62 8.37 -6.28
N LEU A 142 19.42 8.99 -5.11
CA LEU A 142 19.71 10.41 -4.93
C LEU A 142 21.25 10.63 -4.91
N PRO A 143 21.76 11.67 -5.58
CA PRO A 143 23.19 11.85 -5.83
C PRO A 143 23.92 12.47 -4.62
N TYR A 144 23.92 11.79 -3.46
CA TYR A 144 24.51 12.30 -2.21
C TYR A 144 25.97 12.75 -2.37
N GLU A 145 26.84 11.83 -2.81
CA GLU A 145 28.28 12.09 -2.90
C GLU A 145 28.62 13.11 -3.97
N GLU A 146 27.95 13.04 -5.12
CA GLU A 146 28.19 13.97 -6.22
C GLU A 146 27.74 15.39 -5.87
N LEU A 147 26.57 15.53 -5.22
CA LEU A 147 26.10 16.81 -4.71
C LEU A 147 27.08 17.37 -3.67
N ARG A 148 27.49 16.56 -2.69
CA ARG A 148 28.43 16.96 -1.63
C ARG A 148 29.78 17.43 -2.19
N ALA A 149 30.27 16.78 -3.25
CA ALA A 149 31.53 17.10 -3.89
C ALA A 149 31.45 18.38 -4.74
N LYS A 150 30.34 18.60 -5.46
CA LYS A 150 30.21 19.72 -6.40
C LYS A 150 29.71 21.02 -5.76
N LEU A 151 29.01 20.96 -4.63
CA LEU A 151 28.53 22.20 -4.00
C LEU A 151 29.69 23.09 -3.55
N PRO A 152 29.61 24.41 -3.83
CA PRO A 152 30.70 25.33 -3.52
C PRO A 152 30.87 25.48 -2.01
N ARG A 153 32.13 25.54 -1.58
CA ARG A 153 32.50 25.90 -0.21
C ARG A 153 32.71 27.41 -0.15
N VAL A 154 31.82 28.11 0.54
CA VAL A 154 31.91 29.56 0.69
C VAL A 154 32.61 29.88 2.01
N PRO A 155 33.76 30.60 2.01
CA PRO A 155 34.42 31.01 3.23
C PRO A 155 33.53 31.89 4.13
N ALA A 156 33.87 31.98 5.42
CA ALA A 156 33.21 32.93 6.31
C ALA A 156 33.36 34.37 5.76
N GLY A 157 32.26 35.13 5.72
CA GLY A 157 32.22 36.47 5.14
C GLY A 157 32.09 36.52 3.60
N GLY A 158 32.09 35.38 2.92
CA GLY A 158 31.83 35.29 1.48
C GLY A 158 30.36 35.47 1.12
N GLN A 159 30.08 35.60 -0.18
CA GLN A 159 28.73 35.63 -0.74
C GLN A 159 28.42 34.33 -1.47
N VAL A 160 27.20 33.83 -1.31
CA VAL A 160 26.73 32.61 -1.98
C VAL A 160 26.20 32.98 -3.38
N ASP A 161 26.69 32.30 -4.42
CA ASP A 161 26.21 32.44 -5.81
C ASP A 161 25.08 31.42 -6.10
N GLU A 162 23.82 31.85 -5.98
CA GLU A 162 22.66 31.01 -6.31
C GLU A 162 22.67 30.56 -7.78
N ALA A 163 23.03 31.45 -8.71
CA ALA A 163 23.05 31.12 -10.14
C ALA A 163 24.13 30.07 -10.44
N GLY A 164 25.30 30.18 -9.80
CA GLY A 164 26.36 29.18 -9.80
C GLY A 164 25.90 27.83 -9.26
N ILE A 165 25.16 27.82 -8.16
CA ILE A 165 24.56 26.59 -7.60
C ILE A 165 23.59 25.97 -8.60
N ARG A 166 22.65 26.73 -9.16
CA ARG A 166 21.69 26.23 -10.17
C ARG A 166 22.40 25.65 -11.40
N ARG A 167 23.45 26.31 -11.88
CA ARG A 167 24.29 25.77 -12.97
C ARG A 167 24.98 24.47 -12.58
N THR A 168 25.52 24.39 -11.37
CA THR A 168 26.15 23.17 -10.84
C THR A 168 25.17 22.00 -10.81
N LEU A 169 23.96 22.25 -10.30
CA LEU A 169 22.88 21.25 -10.24
C LEU A 169 22.45 20.78 -11.64
N ALA A 170 22.44 21.68 -12.63
CA ALA A 170 22.13 21.33 -14.01
C ALA A 170 23.19 20.44 -14.69
N THR A 171 24.40 20.32 -14.11
CA THR A 171 25.44 19.38 -14.58
C THR A 171 25.34 17.99 -13.97
N LEU A 172 24.49 17.81 -12.95
CA LEU A 172 24.25 16.50 -12.36
C LEU A 172 23.40 15.67 -13.32
N ASP A 173 23.83 14.44 -13.58
CA ASP A 173 23.03 13.47 -14.35
C ASP A 173 21.89 12.95 -13.45
N MET A 174 20.79 13.69 -13.41
CA MET A 174 19.65 13.39 -12.55
C MET A 174 18.56 12.63 -13.31
N ASP A 175 18.06 11.56 -12.68
CA ASP A 175 16.85 10.89 -13.14
C ASP A 175 15.66 11.87 -13.15
N ARG A 176 14.79 11.77 -14.17
CA ARG A 176 13.62 12.65 -14.35
C ARG A 176 12.61 12.56 -13.21
N ALA A 177 12.61 11.47 -12.45
CA ALA A 177 11.76 11.30 -11.28
C ALA A 177 12.22 12.13 -10.07
N ILE A 178 13.49 12.58 -10.06
CA ILE A 178 14.04 13.42 -8.99
C ILE A 178 13.57 14.85 -9.18
N ARG A 179 12.70 15.31 -8.27
CA ARG A 179 12.30 16.71 -8.19
C ARG A 179 13.36 17.49 -7.43
N THR A 180 13.85 18.57 -8.03
CA THR A 180 14.81 19.49 -7.41
C THR A 180 14.18 20.84 -7.14
N GLU A 181 14.35 21.35 -5.93
CA GLU A 181 13.97 22.70 -5.51
C GLU A 181 15.19 23.44 -4.97
N VAL A 182 15.27 24.73 -5.29
CA VAL A 182 16.36 25.61 -4.85
C VAL A 182 15.76 26.94 -4.44
N ARG A 183 16.13 27.42 -3.25
CA ARG A 183 15.67 28.70 -2.71
C ARG A 183 16.83 29.42 -2.03
N ALA A 184 17.01 30.69 -2.36
CA ALA A 184 17.88 31.58 -1.61
C ALA A 184 17.08 32.33 -0.55
N ASP A 185 17.67 32.51 0.62
CA ASP A 185 17.12 33.35 1.69
C ASP A 185 18.25 33.83 2.62
N GLY A 186 18.20 35.08 3.10
CA GLY A 186 19.15 35.59 4.10
C GLY A 186 20.64 35.28 3.85
N GLY A 187 21.11 35.35 2.60
CA GLY A 187 22.50 35.09 2.21
C GLY A 187 22.91 33.61 2.18
N ARG A 188 21.96 32.67 2.25
CA ARG A 188 22.17 31.23 2.07
C ARG A 188 21.32 30.67 0.95
N VAL A 189 21.65 29.48 0.48
CA VAL A 189 20.88 28.74 -0.52
C VAL A 189 20.56 27.35 0.00
N GLY A 190 19.28 27.04 0.10
CA GLY A 190 18.77 25.71 0.39
C GLY A 190 18.48 24.93 -0.89
N ILE A 191 18.70 23.63 -0.85
CA ILE A 191 18.49 22.70 -1.96
C ILE A 191 17.74 21.48 -1.41
N LEU A 192 16.68 21.07 -2.10
CA LEU A 192 15.94 19.85 -1.84
C LEU A 192 15.91 19.02 -3.12
N MET A 193 16.34 17.77 -3.03
CA MET A 193 16.08 16.75 -4.05
C MET A 193 15.19 15.69 -3.44
N SER A 194 14.14 15.29 -4.14
CA SER A 194 13.19 14.31 -3.60
C SER A 194 12.56 13.45 -4.68
N LEU A 195 12.23 12.23 -4.30
CA LEU A 195 11.35 11.36 -5.07
C LEU A 195 9.91 11.53 -4.59
N LYS A 196 8.96 11.32 -5.51
CA LYS A 196 7.56 11.28 -5.15
C LYS A 196 7.30 10.02 -4.33
N GLY A 197 7.02 10.19 -3.04
CA GLY A 197 6.59 9.11 -2.16
C GLY A 197 5.14 8.70 -2.40
N ASN A 198 4.70 7.64 -1.71
CA ASN A 198 3.31 7.18 -1.72
C ASN A 198 2.40 7.90 -0.71
N GLY A 199 2.94 8.83 0.08
CA GLY A 199 2.21 9.59 1.10
C GLY A 199 2.00 8.85 2.42
N TYR A 200 2.63 7.69 2.61
CA TYR A 200 2.56 6.87 3.84
C TYR A 200 3.93 6.50 4.38
N ASP A 201 4.85 6.16 3.49
CA ASP A 201 6.22 5.77 3.82
C ASP A 201 7.15 6.98 3.93
N PRO A 202 8.32 6.84 4.59
CA PRO A 202 9.36 7.85 4.57
C PRO A 202 9.73 8.22 3.14
N GLN A 203 9.62 9.51 2.80
CA GLN A 203 9.97 10.01 1.49
C GLN A 203 11.48 9.97 1.28
N ASP A 204 11.95 9.50 0.13
CA ASP A 204 13.36 9.61 -0.22
C ASP A 204 13.69 11.04 -0.64
N CYS A 205 14.53 11.69 0.17
CA CYS A 205 14.97 13.04 -0.07
C CYS A 205 16.40 13.28 0.42
N LEU A 206 17.04 14.23 -0.25
CA LEU A 206 18.38 14.72 0.01
C LEU A 206 18.27 16.23 0.19
N VAL A 207 18.78 16.73 1.30
CA VAL A 207 18.70 18.14 1.66
C VAL A 207 20.11 18.69 1.74
N ALA A 208 20.29 19.93 1.27
CA ALA A 208 21.57 20.60 1.34
C ALA A 208 21.41 22.09 1.55
N HIS A 209 22.45 22.71 2.11
CA HIS A 209 22.54 24.16 2.21
C HIS A 209 23.96 24.64 1.96
N VAL A 210 24.04 25.83 1.36
CA VAL A 210 25.26 26.58 1.15
C VAL A 210 25.10 27.91 1.87
N ARG A 211 25.93 28.14 2.87
CA ARG A 211 26.04 29.42 3.59
C ARG A 211 27.51 29.78 3.81
N PRO A 212 27.83 31.05 4.08
CA PRO A 212 29.20 31.43 4.43
C PRO A 212 29.70 30.62 5.63
N GLY A 213 30.87 30.00 5.48
CA GLY A 213 31.51 29.15 6.49
C GLY A 213 31.00 27.71 6.56
N THR A 214 29.88 27.35 5.92
CA THR A 214 29.32 26.00 6.05
C THR A 214 28.56 25.57 4.80
N THR A 215 28.86 24.36 4.33
CA THR A 215 28.10 23.70 3.27
C THR A 215 27.85 22.27 3.72
N GLU A 216 26.59 21.87 3.81
CA GLU A 216 26.23 20.53 4.27
C GLU A 216 25.23 19.90 3.34
N VAL A 217 25.32 18.58 3.24
CA VAL A 217 24.44 17.71 2.49
C VAL A 217 24.10 16.55 3.41
N TRP A 218 22.80 16.29 3.62
CA TRP A 218 22.34 15.25 4.53
C TRP A 218 21.03 14.63 4.06
N VAL A 219 20.82 13.39 4.49
CA VAL A 219 19.52 12.72 4.39
C VAL A 219 18.84 12.89 5.74
N PRO A 220 17.64 13.49 5.82
CA PRO A 220 16.92 13.59 7.08
C PRO A 220 16.67 12.20 7.70
N SER A 221 16.51 12.15 9.02
CA SER A 221 16.21 10.90 9.72
C SER A 221 14.92 10.26 9.19
N ARG A 222 14.75 8.94 9.39
CA ARG A 222 13.54 8.23 8.93
C ARG A 222 12.25 8.92 9.42
N ILE A 223 12.22 9.38 10.67
CA ILE A 223 11.07 10.06 11.27
C ILE A 223 10.80 11.37 10.53
N GLN A 224 11.81 12.22 10.34
CA GLN A 224 11.65 13.50 9.63
C GLN A 224 11.25 13.34 8.15
N ARG A 225 11.49 12.17 7.54
CA ARG A 225 11.06 11.85 6.18
C ARG A 225 9.61 11.37 6.10
N MET A 226 8.94 11.12 7.22
CA MET A 226 7.54 10.76 7.21
C MET A 226 6.69 11.92 6.66
N PRO A 227 5.57 11.62 5.97
CA PRO A 227 4.63 12.63 5.50
C PRO A 227 4.17 13.54 6.65
N GLY A 228 4.37 14.85 6.50
CA GLY A 228 3.98 15.86 7.50
C GLY A 228 5.09 16.33 8.44
N GLU A 229 6.22 15.61 8.56
CA GLU A 229 7.29 15.91 9.52
C GLU A 229 8.30 16.97 9.05
N GLY A 230 8.14 17.50 7.83
CA GLY A 230 8.89 18.65 7.33
C GLY A 230 10.37 18.41 6.98
N GLY A 231 10.93 17.22 7.20
CA GLY A 231 12.33 16.92 6.89
C GLY A 231 12.67 16.98 5.40
N CYS A 232 11.76 16.50 4.55
CA CYS A 232 11.87 16.59 3.09
C CYS A 232 11.28 17.92 2.57
N SER A 233 11.77 19.05 3.07
CA SER A 233 11.29 20.37 2.66
C SER A 233 12.43 21.35 2.38
N ILE A 234 12.14 22.34 1.52
CA ILE A 234 13.07 23.45 1.29
C ILE A 234 13.25 24.32 2.53
N GLY A 235 12.27 24.32 3.45
CA GLY A 235 12.38 24.98 4.76
C GLY A 235 13.47 24.34 5.61
N ASN A 236 13.48 23.02 5.71
CA ASN A 236 14.54 22.28 6.41
C ASN A 236 15.93 22.48 5.77
N ALA A 237 15.98 22.75 4.46
CA ALA A 237 17.22 23.12 3.79
C ALA A 237 17.75 24.49 4.26
N LEU A 238 16.87 25.47 4.45
CA LEU A 238 17.27 26.82 4.87
C LEU A 238 17.50 26.94 6.38
N GLU A 239 16.68 26.23 7.13
CA GLU A 239 16.63 26.20 8.59
C GLU A 239 16.53 24.74 9.05
N PRO A 240 17.69 24.05 9.19
CA PRO A 240 17.71 22.65 9.58
C PRO A 240 17.01 22.43 10.92
N SER A 241 16.03 21.55 10.92
CA SER A 241 15.38 21.07 12.14
C SER A 241 16.40 20.29 12.97
N ALA A 242 16.40 20.49 14.29
CA ALA A 242 17.23 19.69 15.18
C ALA A 242 16.95 18.19 14.97
N PRO A 243 17.97 17.31 15.02
CA PRO A 243 17.75 15.88 14.93
C PRO A 243 16.76 15.43 16.02
N PRO A 244 15.77 14.56 15.72
CA PRO A 244 14.95 13.97 16.76
C PRO A 244 15.85 13.15 17.70
N HIS A 245 15.62 13.32 19.00
CA HIS A 245 16.29 12.64 20.10
C HIS A 245 15.93 11.16 20.17
#